data_AF-A0A090QWU2-F1
#
_entry.id   AF-A0A090QWU2-F1
#
_cell.length_a   1.000
_cell.length_b   1.000
_cell.length_c   1.000
_cell.angle_alpha   90.00
_cell.angle_beta   90.00
_cell.angle_gamma   90.00
#
_symmetry.space_group_name_H-M   'P 1'
#
loop_
_entity.id
_entity.type
_entity.pdbx_description
1 polymer ?
#
loop_
_entity_poly.entity_id
_entity_poly.type
_entity_poly.pdbx_seq_one_letter_code
_entity_poly.pdbx_strand_id
1 'polypeptide(L)'
;MSKLKLRLDQTQLSYRDASLKSRREIAILKRLISRLSVACRGLDQELDEKLLQLRHDLEQNKDIGKMIPRLAVVERLVTRLSDFADKENHALLEQIHHSSEMLRRFHGLPAQLKRDLRNLLAQKIIPSPIRTNKPFV
;
A
#
# COMPACT_ATOMS: atom_id res chain seq x y z
N MET A 1 34.01 -0.75 45.24
CA MET A 1 34.11 -1.63 44.05
C MET A 1 32.76 -1.95 43.37
N SER A 2 31.63 -1.30 43.72
CA SER A 2 30.28 -1.72 43.31
C SER A 2 29.66 -0.93 42.14
N LYS A 3 29.93 0.37 42.03
CA LYS A 3 29.21 1.25 41.08
C LYS A 3 29.57 1.03 39.60
N LEU A 4 30.82 0.66 39.31
CA LEU A 4 31.29 0.38 37.95
C LEU A 4 30.74 -0.94 37.42
N LYS A 5 30.73 -2.00 38.24
CA LYS A 5 30.12 -3.29 37.88
C LYS A 5 28.63 -3.14 37.63
N LEU A 6 27.91 -2.43 38.51
CA LEU A 6 26.47 -2.22 38.35
C LEU A 6 26.13 -1.41 37.09
N ARG A 7 26.95 -0.42 36.72
CA ARG A 7 26.80 0.30 35.44
C ARG A 7 27.09 -0.58 34.23
N LEU A 8 28.10 -1.45 34.30
CA LEU A 8 28.42 -2.40 33.24
C LEU A 8 27.27 -3.40 33.03
N ASP A 9 26.73 -3.95 34.11
CA ASP A 9 25.61 -4.88 34.05
C ASP A 9 24.36 -4.19 33.46
N GLN A 10 24.08 -2.94 33.87
CA GLN A 10 23.00 -2.15 33.30
C GLN A 10 23.19 -1.86 31.80
N THR A 11 24.40 -1.49 31.36
CA THR A 11 24.65 -1.23 29.94
C THR A 11 24.58 -2.51 29.12
N GLN A 12 25.04 -3.65 29.66
CA GLN A 12 24.90 -4.96 29.00
C GLN A 12 23.44 -5.39 28.85
N LEU A 13 22.62 -5.22 29.90
CA LEU A 13 21.18 -5.50 29.85
C LEU A 13 20.50 -4.61 28.82
N SER A 14 20.76 -3.29 28.86
CA SER A 14 20.21 -2.32 27.90
C SER A 14 20.61 -2.65 26.45
N TYR A 15 21.88 -3.02 26.21
CA TYR A 15 22.34 -3.43 24.88
C TYR A 15 21.63 -4.68 24.37
N ARG A 16 21.47 -5.69 25.24
CA ARG A 16 20.74 -6.92 24.92
C ARG A 16 19.28 -6.62 24.57
N ASP A 17 18.60 -5.78 25.36
CA ASP A 17 17.22 -5.41 25.13
C ASP A 17 17.07 -4.62 23.81
N ALA A 18 17.98 -3.69 23.53
CA ALA A 18 18.02 -2.95 22.26
C ALA A 18 18.23 -3.89 21.05
N SER A 19 19.13 -4.86 21.16
CA SER A 19 19.36 -5.87 20.12
C SER A 19 18.13 -6.75 19.88
N LEU A 20 17.46 -7.19 20.95
CA LEU A 20 16.22 -7.98 20.83
C LEU A 20 15.09 -7.17 20.20
N LYS A 21 14.96 -5.88 20.55
CA LYS A 21 14.00 -4.97 19.93
C LYS A 21 14.26 -4.81 18.43
N SER A 22 15.50 -4.50 18.04
CA SER A 22 15.91 -4.37 16.64
C SER A 22 15.61 -5.64 15.82
N ARG A 23 15.90 -6.83 16.37
CA ARG A 23 15.56 -8.10 15.70
C ARG A 23 14.06 -8.26 15.45
N ARG A 24 13.22 -7.86 16.41
CA ARG A 24 11.75 -7.91 16.27
C ARG A 24 11.28 -6.94 15.19
N GLU A 25 11.78 -5.72 15.18
CA GLU A 25 11.45 -4.71 14.18
C GLU A 25 11.83 -5.17 12.77
N ILE A 26 13.02 -5.73 12.58
CA ILE A 26 13.46 -6.31 11.30
C ILE A 26 12.53 -7.45 10.86
N ALA A 27 12.15 -8.34 11.78
CA ALA A 27 11.26 -9.45 11.47
C ALA A 27 9.88 -8.97 11.01
N ILE A 28 9.34 -7.92 11.63
CA ILE A 28 8.08 -7.29 11.23
C ILE A 28 8.23 -6.65 9.84
N LEU A 29 9.31 -5.90 9.62
CA LEU A 29 9.59 -5.22 8.35
C LEU A 29 9.73 -6.22 7.19
N LYS A 30 10.46 -7.32 7.40
CA LYS A 30 10.56 -8.45 6.44
C LYS A 30 9.18 -8.98 6.05
N ARG A 31 8.33 -9.23 7.05
CA ARG A 31 6.97 -9.75 6.82
C ARG A 31 6.08 -8.73 6.13
N LEU A 32 6.26 -7.44 6.41
CA LEU A 32 5.53 -6.36 5.75
C LEU A 32 5.90 -6.31 4.27
N ILE A 33 7.19 -6.21 3.96
CA ILE A 33 7.68 -6.12 2.59
C ILE A 33 7.32 -7.36 1.79
N SER A 34 7.47 -8.56 2.38
CA SER A 34 7.05 -9.79 1.70
C SER A 34 5.56 -9.80 1.35
N ARG A 35 4.69 -9.25 2.21
CA ARG A 35 3.25 -9.14 1.90
C ARG A 35 2.99 -8.09 0.84
N LEU A 36 3.69 -6.96 0.90
CA LEU A 36 3.56 -5.90 -0.09
C LEU A 36 4.06 -6.35 -1.48
N SER A 37 5.16 -7.11 -1.55
CA SER A 37 5.64 -7.74 -2.80
C SER A 37 4.64 -8.73 -3.41
N VAL A 38 3.78 -9.35 -2.61
CA VAL A 38 2.73 -10.22 -3.13
C VAL A 38 1.54 -9.40 -3.59
N ALA A 39 1.13 -8.38 -2.81
CA ALA A 39 0.00 -7.53 -3.12
C ALA A 39 0.22 -6.65 -4.37
N CYS A 40 1.44 -6.19 -4.60
CA CYS A 40 1.79 -5.30 -5.70
C CYS A 40 2.31 -6.01 -6.95
N ARG A 41 2.41 -7.35 -6.91
CA ARG A 41 3.02 -8.14 -7.99
C ARG A 41 2.32 -7.90 -9.33
N GLY A 42 3.09 -7.55 -10.35
CA GLY A 42 2.62 -7.37 -11.72
C GLY A 42 1.80 -6.10 -11.95
N LEU A 43 1.68 -5.22 -10.95
CA LEU A 43 1.03 -3.92 -11.12
C LEU A 43 2.00 -2.89 -11.71
N ASP A 44 3.27 -2.93 -11.29
CA ASP A 44 4.33 -2.06 -11.78
C ASP A 44 5.69 -2.79 -11.69
N GLN A 45 6.39 -2.85 -12.82
CA GLN A 45 7.64 -3.61 -12.93
C GLN A 45 8.78 -2.96 -12.11
N GLU A 46 8.84 -1.63 -12.04
CA GLU A 46 9.85 -0.93 -11.24
C GLU A 46 9.62 -1.20 -9.75
N LEU A 47 8.37 -1.14 -9.30
CA LEU A 47 7.99 -1.47 -7.93
C LEU A 47 8.36 -2.90 -7.56
N ASP A 48 8.09 -3.87 -8.44
CA ASP A 48 8.45 -5.28 -8.24
C ASP A 48 9.96 -5.47 -8.09
N GLU A 49 10.76 -4.85 -8.95
CA GLU A 49 12.22 -4.89 -8.87
C GLU A 49 12.75 -4.26 -7.57
N LYS A 50 12.23 -3.09 -7.19
CA LYS A 50 12.63 -2.40 -5.95
C LYS A 50 12.26 -3.20 -4.71
N LEU A 51 11.08 -3.83 -4.71
CA LEU A 51 10.63 -4.68 -3.61
C LEU A 51 11.45 -5.96 -3.49
N LEU A 52 11.83 -6.56 -4.61
CA LEU A 52 12.72 -7.73 -4.63
C LEU A 52 14.09 -7.38 -4.04
N GLN A 53 14.69 -6.26 -4.47
CA GLN A 53 15.97 -5.78 -3.94
C GLN A 53 15.88 -5.49 -2.44
N LEU A 54 14.81 -4.83 -2.00
CA LEU A 54 14.59 -4.50 -0.59
C LEU A 54 14.42 -5.76 0.27
N ARG A 55 13.74 -6.79 -0.26
CA ARG A 55 13.61 -8.10 0.41
C ARG A 55 14.97 -8.77 0.57
N HIS A 56 15.77 -8.79 -0.50
CA HIS A 56 17.12 -9.37 -0.48
C HIS A 56 18.04 -8.65 0.52
N ASP A 57 18.02 -7.32 0.53
CA ASP A 57 18.81 -6.50 1.46
C ASP A 57 18.42 -6.78 2.92
N LEU A 58 17.13 -6.98 3.21
CA LEU A 58 16.66 -7.37 4.54
C LEU A 58 17.09 -8.78 4.91
N GLU A 59 16.99 -9.75 3.99
CA GLU A 59 17.42 -11.13 4.22
C GLU A 59 18.91 -11.18 4.63
N GLN A 60 19.75 -10.34 4.02
CA GLN A 60 21.18 -10.22 4.34
C GLN A 60 21.50 -9.44 5.63
N ASN A 61 20.48 -9.00 6.40
CA ASN A 61 20.65 -8.17 7.59
C ASN A 61 21.53 -6.93 7.35
N LYS A 62 21.41 -6.30 6.17
CA LYS A 62 22.08 -5.04 5.89
C LYS A 62 21.57 -3.96 6.86
N ASP A 63 22.44 -2.98 7.13
CA ASP A 63 22.12 -1.84 7.98
C ASP A 63 20.87 -1.11 7.49
N ILE A 64 19.82 -1.08 8.31
CA ILE A 64 18.53 -0.47 8.02
C ILE A 64 18.71 1.00 7.65
N GLY A 65 19.67 1.71 8.25
CA GLY A 65 19.94 3.12 7.95
C GLY A 65 20.26 3.35 6.46
N LYS A 66 20.92 2.38 5.81
CA LYS A 66 21.25 2.42 4.38
C LYS A 66 20.06 2.06 3.48
N MET A 67 19.02 1.46 4.05
CA MET A 67 17.81 1.05 3.35
C MET A 67 16.72 2.14 3.36
N ILE A 68 16.81 3.13 4.26
CA ILE A 68 15.85 4.24 4.37
C ILE A 68 15.58 4.92 3.02
N PRO A 69 16.58 5.29 2.20
CA PRO A 69 16.31 5.91 0.91
C PRO A 69 15.53 4.99 -0.06
N ARG A 70 15.78 3.68 0.00
CA ARG A 70 15.07 2.70 -0.84
C ARG A 70 13.64 2.48 -0.37
N LEU A 71 13.42 2.46 0.94
CA LEU A 71 12.09 2.41 1.54
C LEU A 71 11.24 3.61 1.10
N ALA A 72 11.82 4.82 1.10
CA ALA A 72 11.14 6.03 0.63
C ALA A 72 10.78 5.97 -0.87
N VAL A 73 11.64 5.37 -1.69
CA VAL A 73 11.33 5.17 -3.14
C VAL A 73 10.16 4.20 -3.31
N VAL A 74 10.17 3.06 -2.60
CA VAL A 74 9.07 2.08 -2.64
C VAL A 74 7.77 2.71 -2.17
N GLU A 75 7.79 3.47 -1.07
CA GLU A 75 6.63 4.21 -0.57
C GLU A 75 6.06 5.13 -1.66
N ARG A 76 6.91 5.95 -2.29
CA ARG A 76 6.48 6.85 -3.36
C ARG A 76 5.88 6.12 -4.56
N LEU A 77 6.45 4.98 -4.96
CA LEU A 77 5.93 4.17 -6.06
C LEU A 77 4.56 3.58 -5.71
N VAL A 78 4.37 3.08 -4.48
CA VAL A 78 3.08 2.57 -4.01
C VAL A 78 2.03 3.68 -3.98
N THR A 79 2.37 4.88 -3.48
CA THR A 79 1.45 6.04 -3.50
C THR A 79 1.05 6.41 -4.91
N ARG A 80 2.02 6.49 -5.84
CA ARG A 80 1.75 6.79 -7.25
C ARG A 80 0.81 5.77 -7.87
N LEU A 81 0.99 4.50 -7.56
CA LEU A 81 0.16 3.42 -8.08
C LEU A 81 -1.29 3.53 -7.58
N SER A 82 -1.47 3.86 -6.29
CA SER A 82 -2.78 4.14 -5.72
C SER A 82 -3.45 5.33 -6.42
N ASP A 83 -2.73 6.45 -6.56
CA ASP A 83 -3.26 7.66 -7.20
C ASP A 83 -3.65 7.42 -8.67
N PHE A 84 -2.87 6.60 -9.38
CA PHE A 84 -3.17 6.22 -10.76
C PHE A 84 -4.44 5.38 -10.84
N ALA A 85 -4.56 4.35 -10.01
CA ALA A 85 -5.74 3.50 -9.95
C ALA A 85 -7.01 4.29 -9.59
N ASP A 86 -6.92 5.24 -8.65
CA ASP A 86 -8.05 6.09 -8.27
C ASP A 86 -8.51 6.98 -9.43
N LYS A 87 -7.55 7.55 -10.18
CA LYS A 87 -7.84 8.37 -11.38
C LYS A 87 -8.46 7.56 -12.50
N GLU A 88 -7.92 6.38 -12.81
CA GLU A 88 -8.49 5.51 -13.83
C GLU A 88 -9.90 5.07 -13.46
N ASN A 89 -10.11 4.67 -12.21
CA ASN A 89 -11.45 4.34 -11.72
C ASN A 89 -12.41 5.53 -11.89
N HIS A 90 -12.02 6.75 -11.51
CA HIS A 90 -12.85 7.93 -11.72
C HIS A 90 -13.16 8.18 -13.20
N ALA A 91 -12.18 8.04 -14.09
CA ALA A 91 -12.40 8.21 -15.52
C ALA A 91 -13.38 7.17 -16.10
N LEU A 92 -13.24 5.90 -15.70
CA LEU A 92 -14.17 4.83 -16.09
C LEU A 92 -15.58 5.09 -15.57
N LEU A 93 -15.70 5.59 -14.34
CA LEU A 93 -16.98 5.94 -13.74
C LEU A 93 -17.68 7.09 -14.48
N GLU A 94 -16.93 8.12 -14.84
CA GLU A 94 -17.42 9.23 -15.67
C GLU A 94 -17.89 8.73 -17.05
N GLN A 95 -17.14 7.82 -17.68
CA GLN A 95 -17.54 7.21 -18.96
C GLN A 95 -18.81 6.38 -18.83
N ILE A 96 -18.93 5.56 -17.78
CA ILE A 96 -20.15 4.80 -17.49
C ILE A 96 -21.32 5.75 -17.29
N HIS A 97 -21.15 6.80 -16.49
CA HIS A 97 -22.19 7.79 -16.26
C HIS A 97 -22.61 8.49 -17.56
N HIS A 98 -21.64 8.97 -18.36
CA HIS A 98 -21.90 9.61 -19.65
C HIS A 98 -22.65 8.69 -20.62
N SER A 99 -22.19 7.44 -20.79
CA SER A 99 -22.87 6.46 -21.64
C SER A 99 -24.28 6.16 -21.16
N SER A 100 -24.49 6.11 -19.84
CA SER A 100 -25.81 5.87 -19.24
C SER A 100 -26.77 7.03 -19.46
N GLU A 101 -26.29 8.27 -19.40
CA GLU A 101 -27.06 9.47 -19.74
C GLU A 101 -27.51 9.45 -21.20
N MET A 102 -26.61 9.07 -22.11
CA MET A 102 -26.90 8.93 -23.54
C MET A 102 -27.96 7.86 -23.79
N LEU A 103 -27.82 6.68 -23.19
CA LEU A 103 -28.81 5.59 -23.29
C LEU A 103 -30.17 5.96 -22.71
N ARG A 104 -30.20 6.74 -21.62
CA ARG A 104 -31.45 7.23 -21.02
C ARG A 104 -32.19 8.19 -21.94
N ARG A 105 -31.45 9.04 -22.68
CA ARG A 105 -32.00 10.01 -23.64
C ARG A 105 -32.38 9.37 -24.98
N PHE A 106 -31.91 8.16 -25.26
CA PHE A 106 -32.25 7.45 -26.49
C PHE A 106 -33.74 7.08 -26.54
N HIS A 107 -34.48 7.71 -27.45
CA HIS A 107 -35.93 7.56 -27.56
C HIS A 107 -36.37 6.18 -28.06
N GLY A 108 -35.49 5.46 -28.78
CA GLY A 108 -35.76 4.11 -29.30
C GLY A 108 -35.55 2.96 -28.31
N LEU A 109 -35.16 3.24 -27.06
CA LEU A 109 -34.90 2.20 -26.07
C LEU A 109 -36.22 1.65 -25.48
N PRO A 110 -36.44 0.32 -25.50
CA PRO A 110 -37.60 -0.32 -24.87
C PRO A 110 -37.77 0.06 -23.39
N ALA A 111 -39.02 0.18 -22.93
CA ALA A 111 -39.34 0.64 -21.57
C ALA A 111 -38.75 -0.26 -20.46
N GLN A 112 -38.62 -1.56 -20.73
CA GLN A 112 -38.01 -2.53 -19.82
C GLN A 112 -36.51 -2.29 -19.64
N LEU A 113 -35.78 -2.10 -20.74
CA LEU A 113 -34.36 -1.75 -20.71
C LEU A 113 -34.10 -0.40 -20.01
N LYS A 114 -35.00 0.59 -20.17
CA LYS A 114 -34.92 1.85 -19.40
C LYS A 114 -35.14 1.69 -17.90
N ARG A 115 -35.91 0.68 -17.46
CA ARG A 115 -36.07 0.35 -16.04
C ARG A 115 -34.84 -0.39 -15.52
N ASP A 116 -34.35 -1.38 -16.25
CA ASP A 116 -33.18 -2.17 -15.87
C ASP A 116 -31.93 -1.28 -15.76
N LEU A 117 -31.71 -0.37 -16.71
CA LEU A 117 -30.63 0.60 -16.68
C LEU A 117 -30.71 1.53 -15.46
N ARG A 118 -31.91 2.00 -15.09
CA ARG A 118 -32.11 2.80 -13.86
C ARG A 118 -31.80 2.01 -12.60
N ASN A 119 -32.23 0.75 -12.55
CA ASN A 119 -31.98 -0.12 -11.40
C ASN A 119 -30.48 -0.42 -11.26
N LEU A 120 -29.77 -0.60 -12.37
CA LEU A 120 -28.33 -0.86 -12.39
C LEU A 120 -27.53 0.37 -11.94
N LEU A 121 -27.92 1.57 -12.38
CA LEU A 121 -27.33 2.83 -11.89
C LEU A 121 -27.65 3.12 -10.42
N ALA A 122 -28.84 2.73 -9.96
CA ALA A 122 -29.25 2.87 -8.55
C ALA A 122 -28.56 1.87 -7.63
N GLN A 123 -28.16 0.70 -8.13
CA GLN A 123 -27.32 -0.27 -7.44
C GLN A 123 -25.86 0.19 -7.40
N LYS A 124 -25.62 1.30 -6.68
CA LYS A 124 -24.34 1.66 -6.08
C LYS A 124 -23.11 1.37 -6.96
N ILE A 125 -22.95 2.22 -7.98
CA ILE A 125 -21.62 2.56 -8.50
C ILE A 125 -20.96 3.50 -7.47
N ILE A 126 -20.66 3.00 -6.27
CA ILE A 126 -19.83 3.73 -5.31
C ILE A 126 -18.52 2.96 -5.27
N PRO A 127 -17.42 3.48 -5.86
CA PRO A 127 -16.12 2.97 -5.50
C PRO A 127 -15.98 3.21 -4.01
N SER A 128 -15.87 2.12 -3.24
CA SER A 128 -15.41 2.23 -1.87
C SER A 128 -14.10 3.00 -1.92
N PRO A 129 -13.96 4.18 -1.28
CA PRO A 129 -12.67 4.80 -1.19
C PRO A 129 -11.77 3.77 -0.51
N ILE A 130 -10.73 3.33 -1.21
CA ILE A 130 -9.63 2.61 -0.59
C ILE A 130 -9.24 3.50 0.58
N ARG A 131 -9.39 2.97 1.80
CA ARG A 131 -9.14 3.66 3.06
C ARG A 131 -7.88 4.52 2.89
N THR A 132 -8.07 5.82 2.74
CA THR A 132 -7.00 6.80 2.81
C THR A 132 -6.41 6.65 4.20
N ASN A 133 -5.28 5.94 4.28
CA ASN A 133 -4.50 5.90 5.50
C ASN A 133 -4.10 7.35 5.76
N LYS A 134 -4.67 7.94 6.82
CA LYS A 134 -4.24 9.25 7.31
C LYS A 134 -2.72 9.21 7.47
N PRO A 135 -1.99 10.27 7.06
CA PRO A 135 -0.59 10.37 7.40
C PRO A 135 -0.46 10.32 8.92
N PHE A 136 0.43 9.46 9.41
CA PHE A 136 0.89 9.52 10.79
C PHE A 136 1.64 10.85 10.96
N VAL A 137 0.95 11.85 11.51
CA VAL A 137 1.55 13.05 12.10
C VAL A 137 1.51 12.88 13.61
#